data_AF-A0A6V8JYD6-F1
#
_entry.id   AF-A0A6V8JYD6-F1
#
_cell.length_a   1.000
_cell.length_b   1.000
_cell.length_c   1.000
_cell.angle_alpha   90.00
_cell.angle_beta   90.00
_cell.angle_gamma   90.00
#
_symmetry.space_group_name_H-M   'P 1'
#
loop_
_entity.id
_entity.type
_entity.pdbx_description
1 polymer ?
#
loop_
_entity_poly.entity_id
_entity_poly.type
_entity_poly.pdbx_seq_one_letter_code
_entity_poly.pdbx_strand_id
1 'polypeptide(L)'
;MAARVQEACRIVVDTYGGEAESIWTTAGDGKELFKRVSALPGFGKQKAQIFVALLGKRFGVRPAGWREAAGAYGPDDAYKSVADIVDAAALVKVREYKQQAKADAKAAAAAKK
;
A
#
# COMPACT_ATOMS: atom_id res chain seq x y z
N MET A 1 -14.40 7.08 -10.54
CA MET A 1 -14.15 6.52 -9.20
C MET A 1 -15.24 5.55 -8.77
N ALA A 2 -16.53 5.93 -8.91
CA ALA A 2 -17.68 5.10 -8.54
C ALA A 2 -17.64 3.65 -9.09
N ALA A 3 -17.37 3.47 -10.40
CA ALA A 3 -17.30 2.14 -11.01
C ALA A 3 -16.26 1.22 -10.35
N ARG A 4 -15.07 1.74 -10.02
CA ARG A 4 -14.01 0.96 -9.35
C ARG A 4 -14.40 0.54 -7.93
N VAL A 5 -15.13 1.40 -7.22
CA VAL A 5 -15.63 1.07 -5.88
C VAL A 5 -16.66 -0.06 -5.98
N GLN A 6 -17.60 0.02 -6.91
CA GLN A 6 -18.59 -1.03 -7.14
C GLN A 6 -17.94 -2.37 -7.53
N GLU A 7 -16.91 -2.32 -8.38
CA GLU A 7 -16.12 -3.50 -8.76
C GLU A 7 -15.36 -4.10 -7.57
N ALA A 8 -14.73 -3.27 -6.73
CA ALA A 8 -14.09 -3.75 -5.50
C ALA A 8 -15.11 -4.42 -4.56
N CYS A 9 -16.28 -3.81 -4.36
CA CYS A 9 -17.35 -4.42 -3.55
C CYS A 9 -17.81 -5.76 -4.13
N ARG A 10 -17.88 -5.87 -5.46
CA ARG A 10 -18.22 -7.13 -6.14
C ARG A 10 -17.19 -8.22 -5.88
N ILE A 11 -15.90 -7.89 -5.97
CA ILE A 11 -14.82 -8.83 -5.62
C ILE A 11 -14.95 -9.29 -4.16
N VAL A 12 -15.25 -8.38 -3.23
CA VAL A 12 -15.45 -8.73 -1.81
C VAL A 12 -16.58 -9.74 -1.64
N VAL A 13 -17.72 -9.53 -2.29
CA VAL A 13 -18.85 -10.46 -2.21
C VAL A 13 -18.53 -11.78 -2.90
N ASP A 14 -18.11 -11.74 -4.17
CA ASP A 14 -17.97 -12.91 -5.02
C ASP A 14 -16.79 -13.81 -4.62
N THR A 15 -15.68 -13.23 -4.15
CA THR A 15 -14.43 -13.95 -3.85
C THR A 15 -14.20 -14.15 -2.36
N TYR A 16 -14.65 -13.22 -1.53
CA TYR A 16 -14.37 -13.22 -0.08
C TYR A 16 -15.63 -13.36 0.77
N GLY A 17 -16.76 -13.78 0.17
CA GLY A 17 -18.00 -14.08 0.89
C GLY A 17 -18.64 -12.87 1.56
N GLY A 18 -18.31 -11.65 1.14
CA GLY A 18 -18.76 -10.41 1.76
C GLY A 18 -17.87 -9.92 2.91
N GLU A 19 -16.85 -10.68 3.30
CA GLU A 19 -15.92 -10.32 4.38
C GLU A 19 -14.67 -9.64 3.81
N ALA A 20 -14.64 -8.30 3.86
CA ALA A 20 -13.53 -7.54 3.30
C ALA A 20 -12.18 -7.86 3.97
N GLU A 21 -12.16 -8.15 5.27
CA GLU A 21 -10.92 -8.47 5.98
C GLU A 21 -10.29 -9.79 5.56
N SER A 22 -11.09 -10.73 5.04
CA SER A 22 -10.63 -12.00 4.51
C SER A 22 -9.65 -11.85 3.35
N ILE A 23 -9.60 -10.67 2.71
CA ILE A 23 -8.54 -10.30 1.76
C ILE A 23 -7.14 -10.47 2.38
N TRP A 24 -6.96 -10.07 3.64
CA TRP A 24 -5.65 -10.04 4.30
C TRP A 24 -5.50 -10.96 5.51
N THR A 25 -6.58 -11.30 6.22
CA THR A 25 -6.52 -12.21 7.38
C THR A 25 -6.29 -13.66 6.96
N THR A 26 -6.69 -14.03 5.74
CA THR A 26 -6.57 -15.40 5.21
C THR A 26 -5.42 -15.56 4.18
N ALA A 27 -4.56 -14.56 4.03
CA ALA A 27 -3.40 -14.66 3.15
C ALA A 27 -2.30 -15.48 3.85
N GLY A 28 -1.77 -16.50 3.18
CA GLY A 28 -0.76 -17.40 3.75
C GLY A 28 0.62 -16.76 3.91
N ASP A 29 0.95 -15.81 3.04
CA ASP A 29 2.21 -15.06 3.09
C ASP A 29 2.05 -13.61 2.58
N GLY A 30 3.11 -12.82 2.73
CA GLY A 30 3.16 -11.44 2.27
C GLY A 30 3.04 -11.28 0.76
N LYS A 31 3.52 -12.27 -0.02
CA LYS A 31 3.45 -12.25 -1.49
C LYS A 31 2.01 -12.46 -1.96
N GLU A 32 1.29 -13.37 -1.33
CA GLU A 32 -0.12 -13.60 -1.56
C GLU A 32 -0.95 -12.40 -1.13
N LEU A 33 -0.70 -11.84 0.06
CA LEU A 33 -1.35 -10.62 0.52
C LEU A 33 -1.17 -9.48 -0.50
N PHE A 34 0.06 -9.26 -0.96
CA PHE A 34 0.36 -8.25 -1.98
C PHE A 34 -0.36 -8.55 -3.31
N LYS A 35 -0.42 -9.82 -3.73
CA LYS A 35 -1.15 -10.23 -4.95
C LYS A 35 -2.64 -9.94 -4.83
N ARG A 36 -3.27 -10.30 -3.72
CA ARG A 36 -4.70 -10.09 -3.46
C ARG A 36 -5.05 -8.60 -3.45
N VAL A 37 -4.26 -7.78 -2.75
CA VAL A 37 -4.44 -6.33 -2.72
C VAL A 37 -4.23 -5.71 -4.11
N SER A 38 -3.22 -6.18 -4.86
CA SER A 38 -2.95 -5.69 -6.23
C SER A 38 -4.05 -6.05 -7.24
N ALA A 39 -4.85 -7.08 -6.95
CA ALA A 39 -5.99 -7.46 -7.79
C ALA A 39 -7.21 -6.54 -7.60
N LEU A 40 -7.24 -5.73 -6.54
CA LEU A 40 -8.33 -4.79 -6.31
C LEU A 40 -8.25 -3.62 -7.31
N PRO A 41 -9.39 -3.19 -7.88
CA PRO A 41 -9.41 -2.12 -8.87
C PRO A 41 -8.89 -0.81 -8.29
N GLY A 42 -7.86 -0.25 -8.93
CA GLY A 42 -7.20 0.98 -8.49
C GLY A 42 -5.98 0.79 -7.59
N PHE A 43 -5.64 -0.45 -7.20
CA PHE A 43 -4.42 -0.80 -6.46
C PHE A 43 -3.29 -1.23 -7.40
N GLY A 44 -2.69 -0.26 -8.08
CA GLY A 44 -1.40 -0.51 -8.77
C GLY A 44 -0.28 -0.87 -7.77
N LYS A 45 0.83 -1.42 -8.29
CA LYS A 45 1.98 -1.91 -7.50
C LYS A 45 2.32 -1.05 -6.28
N GLN A 46 2.54 0.26 -6.48
CA GLN A 46 2.91 1.17 -5.40
C GLN A 46 1.84 1.24 -4.29
N LYS A 47 0.56 1.36 -4.65
CA LYS A 47 -0.53 1.48 -3.67
C LYS A 47 -0.74 0.16 -2.93
N ALA A 48 -0.62 -0.97 -3.62
CA ALA A 48 -0.67 -2.27 -2.98
C ALA A 48 0.47 -2.43 -1.97
N GLN A 49 1.70 -2.05 -2.31
CA GLN A 49 2.84 -2.07 -1.37
C GLN A 49 2.61 -1.18 -0.15
N ILE A 50 2.09 0.05 -0.34
CA ILE A 50 1.74 0.95 0.77
C ILE A 50 0.66 0.35 1.66
N PHE A 51 -0.34 -0.31 1.07
CA PHE A 51 -1.43 -0.93 1.83
C PHE A 51 -0.94 -2.14 2.65
N VAL A 52 -0.08 -2.99 2.07
CA VAL A 52 0.58 -4.07 2.82
C VAL A 52 1.43 -3.51 3.98
N ALA A 53 2.17 -2.43 3.74
CA ALA A 53 2.92 -1.76 4.80
C ALA A 53 2.00 -1.23 5.91
N LEU A 54 0.87 -0.61 5.54
CA LEU A 54 -0.11 -0.08 6.48
C LEU A 54 -0.67 -1.20 7.37
N LEU A 55 -1.07 -2.31 6.75
CA LEU A 55 -1.56 -3.50 7.44
C LEU A 55 -0.55 -4.05 8.45
N GLY A 56 0.71 -4.25 8.03
CA GLY A 56 1.75 -4.82 8.90
C GLY A 56 2.22 -3.89 10.02
N LYS A 57 2.36 -2.59 9.72
CA LYS A 57 2.86 -1.59 10.68
C LYS A 57 1.80 -1.12 11.68
N ARG A 58 0.54 -1.01 11.25
CA ARG A 58 -0.52 -0.33 12.03
C ARG A 58 -1.61 -1.27 12.51
N PHE A 59 -1.93 -2.31 11.74
CA PHE A 59 -3.05 -3.22 12.03
C PHE A 59 -2.59 -4.60 12.52
N GLY A 60 -1.28 -4.83 12.66
CA GLY A 60 -0.74 -6.09 13.17
C GLY A 60 -0.82 -7.28 12.21
N VAL A 61 -1.26 -7.07 10.97
CA VAL A 61 -1.39 -8.12 9.95
C VAL A 61 0.00 -8.38 9.34
N ARG A 62 0.70 -9.38 9.89
CA ARG A 62 2.13 -9.63 9.63
C ARG A 62 2.38 -11.06 9.12
N PRO A 63 1.79 -11.49 7.99
CA PRO A 63 2.11 -12.78 7.40
C PRO A 63 3.59 -12.82 6.99
N ALA A 64 4.18 -14.02 6.94
CA ALA A 64 5.60 -14.17 6.61
C ALA A 64 5.96 -13.47 5.30
N GLY A 65 7.05 -12.69 5.27
CA GLY A 65 7.49 -11.99 4.06
C GLY A 65 6.72 -10.69 3.73
N TRP A 66 5.90 -10.16 4.64
CA TRP A 66 5.10 -8.96 4.38
C TRP A 66 5.95 -7.69 4.14
N ARG A 67 7.13 -7.57 4.76
CA ARG A 67 8.01 -6.39 4.59
C ARG A 67 8.63 -6.36 3.21
N GLU A 68 9.06 -7.51 2.71
CA GLU A 68 9.59 -7.71 1.37
C GLU A 68 8.50 -7.43 0.33
N ALA A 69 7.29 -7.91 0.57
CA ALA A 69 6.14 -7.65 -0.28
C ALA A 69 5.75 -6.16 -0.32
N ALA A 70 5.89 -5.45 0.81
CA ALA A 70 5.73 -4.00 0.91
C ALA A 70 6.87 -3.20 0.24
N GLY A 71 7.96 -3.86 -0.18
CA GLY A 71 9.09 -3.24 -0.87
C GLY A 71 9.67 -2.04 -0.11
N ALA A 72 9.79 -0.89 -0.78
CA ALA A 72 10.37 0.33 -0.21
C ALA A 72 9.59 0.92 0.98
N TYR A 73 8.37 0.43 1.25
CA TYR A 73 7.52 0.85 2.36
C TYR A 73 7.56 -0.13 3.54
N GLY A 74 8.23 -1.27 3.38
CA GLY A 74 8.39 -2.30 4.42
C GLY A 74 9.24 -1.87 5.61
N PRO A 75 10.42 -1.24 5.44
CA PRO A 75 11.31 -0.85 6.55
C PRO A 75 10.66 0.13 7.55
N ASP A 76 11.00 0.06 8.83
CA ASP A 76 10.38 0.87 9.90
C ASP A 76 10.70 2.36 9.80
N ASP A 77 11.85 2.70 9.22
CA ASP A 77 12.36 4.05 9.03
C ASP A 77 12.04 4.64 7.64
N ALA A 78 11.10 4.04 6.90
CA ALA A 78 10.81 4.45 5.54
C ALA A 78 10.33 5.92 5.46
N TYR A 79 9.36 6.33 6.31
CA TYR A 79 8.72 7.66 6.26
C TYR A 79 8.32 8.11 4.84
N LYS A 80 7.82 7.17 4.01
CA LYS A 80 7.48 7.43 2.60
C LYS A 80 5.98 7.51 2.34
N SER A 81 5.17 7.03 3.28
CA SER A 81 3.76 6.78 3.04
C SER A 81 2.89 6.94 4.28
N VAL A 82 1.57 6.80 4.10
CA VAL A 82 0.61 6.82 5.20
C VAL A 82 0.85 5.71 6.22
N ALA A 83 1.48 4.60 5.82
CA ALA A 83 1.85 3.52 6.72
C ALA A 83 2.85 3.96 7.82
N ASP A 84 3.54 5.08 7.59
CA ASP A 84 4.59 5.61 8.47
C ASP A 84 4.11 6.77 9.35
N ILE A 85 2.87 7.24 9.18
CA ILE A 85 2.32 8.39 9.91
C ILE A 85 1.76 7.90 11.24
N VAL A 86 2.58 8.01 12.29
CA VAL A 86 2.20 7.61 13.66
C VAL A 86 1.91 8.82 14.56
N ASP A 87 2.45 9.98 14.21
CA ASP A 87 2.31 11.26 14.91
C ASP A 87 2.52 12.45 13.96
N ALA A 88 2.45 13.67 14.50
CA ALA A 88 2.63 14.90 13.74
C ALA A 88 4.06 15.07 13.17
N ALA A 89 5.10 14.60 13.87
CA ALA A 89 6.47 14.68 13.38
C ALA A 89 6.70 13.75 12.19
N ALA A 90 6.15 12.54 12.24
CA ALA A 90 6.15 11.58 11.14
C ALA A 90 5.36 12.12 9.93
N LEU A 91 4.26 12.82 10.15
CA LEU A 91 3.51 13.49 9.08
C LEU A 91 4.38 14.51 8.32
N VAL A 92 5.18 15.31 9.03
CA VAL A 92 6.11 16.26 8.42
C VAL A 92 7.13 15.53 7.54
N LYS A 93 7.81 14.52 8.07
CA LYS A 93 8.79 13.71 7.32
C LYS A 93 8.21 13.11 6.04
N VAL A 94 7.00 12.54 6.11
CA VAL A 94 6.33 11.95 4.93
C VAL A 94 5.96 13.02 3.90
N ARG A 95 5.57 14.22 4.33
CA ARG A 95 5.28 15.35 3.42
C ARG A 95 6.55 15.82 2.72
N GLU A 96 7.64 16.00 3.44
CA GLU A 96 8.95 16.37 2.90
C GLU A 96 9.43 15.34 1.86
N TYR A 97 9.38 14.05 2.20
CA TYR A 97 9.73 12.97 1.26
C TYR A 97 8.89 13.04 -0.03
N LYS A 98 7.57 13.23 0.09
CA LYS A 98 6.68 13.31 -1.07
C LYS A 98 6.95 14.55 -1.92
N GLN A 99 7.28 15.68 -1.30
CA GLN A 99 7.65 16.90 -2.02
C GLN A 99 8.96 16.70 -2.80
N GLN A 100 9.99 16.14 -2.15
CA GLN A 100 11.26 15.84 -2.79
C GLN A 100 11.11 14.85 -3.95
N ALA A 101 10.44 13.72 -3.73
CA ALA A 101 10.22 12.71 -4.77
C ALA A 101 9.45 13.27 -5.98
N LYS A 102 8.52 14.21 -5.75
CA LYS A 102 7.81 14.91 -6.84
C LYS A 102 8.73 15.86 -7.60
N ALA A 103 9.59 16.59 -6.90
CA ALA A 103 10.59 17.47 -7.52
C ALA A 103 11.57 16.66 -8.38
N ASP A 104 12.09 15.55 -7.85
CA ASP A 104 13.01 14.66 -8.56
C ASP A 104 12.37 14.05 -9.81
N ALA A 105 11.12 13.59 -9.71
CA ALA A 105 10.38 13.07 -10.85
C ALA A 105 10.17 14.14 -11.93
N LYS A 106 9.90 15.39 -11.55
CA LYS A 106 9.77 16.52 -12.48
C LYS A 106 11.11 16.84 -13.15
N ALA A 107 12.22 16.84 -12.40
CA ALA A 107 13.57 17.07 -12.92
C ALA A 107 13.99 15.95 -13.88
N ALA A 108 13.75 14.68 -13.53
CA ALA A 108 14.04 13.54 -14.39
C ALA A 108 13.20 13.54 -15.67
N ALA A 109 11.94 13.99 -15.61
CA ALA A 109 11.11 14.17 -16.80
C ALA A 109 11.62 15.31 -17.71
N ALA A 110 12.13 16.40 -17.12
CA ALA A 110 12.71 17.51 -17.86
C ALA A 110 14.06 17.17 -18.52
N ALA A 111 14.91 16.37 -17.86
CA ALA A 111 16.21 15.95 -18.39
C ALA A 111 16.11 14.90 -19.53
N LYS A 112 14.94 14.29 -19.73
CA LYS A 112 14.67 13.34 -20.83
C LYS A 112 14.08 14.01 -22.07
N LYS A 113 13.88 15.33 -22.04
CA LYS A 113 13.36 16.14 -23.16
C LYS A 113 14.51 16.92 -23.80
#